data_AF-A0AAD5SGK8-F1
#
_entry.id   AF-A0AAD5SGK8-F1
#
_cell.length_a   1.000
_cell.length_b   1.000
_cell.length_c   1.000
_cell.angle_alpha   90.00
_cell.angle_beta   90.00
_cell.angle_gamma   90.00
#
_symmetry.space_group_name_H-M   'P 1'
#
loop_
_entity.id
_entity.type
_entity.pdbx_description
1 polymer ?
#
loop_
_entity_poly.entity_id
_entity_poly.type
_entity_poly.pdbx_seq_one_letter_code
_entity_poly.pdbx_strand_id
1 'polypeptide(L)'
;MHDIQHEETLTSPSTTTSHDPILRHIKQFLPHERCLLLSGSLQSSTHPNYTSLWLSAPLSPQSSLSTTQTTVYRPMGDLEIQYLVKHNQLPSTQPYQAIIEGPEGFEYSNKYLVGHKRTDTSPSTVVEFVCSVDLIEGLKRRQLKVEDGALSMGLGCKAGKGLEVFNESLRCGETRWRIVKVKRRVLGKK
;
A
#
# COMPACT_ATOMS: atom_id res chain seq x y z
N MET A 1 49.03 -26.98 18.13
CA MET A 1 47.57 -26.81 18.28
C MET A 1 47.32 -25.33 18.52
N HIS A 2 46.67 -24.52 17.69
CA HIS A 2 45.96 -24.70 16.43
C HIS A 2 46.21 -23.47 15.55
N ASP A 3 46.33 -23.70 14.24
CA ASP A 3 46.10 -22.70 13.19
C ASP A 3 44.62 -22.29 13.20
N ILE A 4 44.33 -20.99 13.11
CA ILE A 4 43.01 -20.48 12.73
C ILE A 4 43.23 -19.50 11.58
N GLN A 5 42.95 -19.97 10.37
CA GLN A 5 42.88 -19.16 9.16
C GLN A 5 41.55 -18.38 9.19
N HIS A 6 41.63 -17.05 9.11
CA HIS A 6 40.49 -16.18 8.83
C HIS A 6 40.38 -16.01 7.31
N GLU A 7 39.42 -16.69 6.68
CA GLU A 7 38.97 -16.39 5.33
C GLU A 7 37.87 -15.31 5.39
N GLU A 8 38.23 -14.07 5.08
CA GLU A 8 37.26 -13.02 4.75
C GLU A 8 36.68 -13.29 3.36
N THR A 9 35.48 -13.85 3.31
CA THR A 9 34.70 -13.92 2.06
C THR A 9 34.00 -12.58 1.85
N LEU A 10 34.65 -11.71 1.09
CA LEU A 10 34.05 -10.52 0.47
C LEU A 10 32.94 -10.98 -0.48
N THR A 11 31.68 -10.85 -0.05
CA THR A 11 30.51 -11.01 -0.92
C THR A 11 30.41 -9.80 -1.86
N SER A 12 30.81 -10.01 -3.10
CA SER A 12 30.60 -9.09 -4.21
C SER A 12 29.10 -8.74 -4.36
N PRO A 13 28.73 -7.48 -4.60
CA PRO A 13 27.36 -7.12 -4.95
C PRO A 13 27.03 -7.70 -6.33
N SER A 14 26.01 -8.55 -6.37
CA SER A 14 25.44 -9.11 -7.59
C SER A 14 24.80 -7.99 -8.42
N THR A 15 25.55 -7.50 -9.42
CA THR A 15 25.00 -6.73 -10.54
C THR A 15 24.16 -7.67 -11.42
N THR A 16 22.90 -7.86 -11.06
CA THR A 16 21.89 -8.39 -11.97
C THR A 16 21.29 -7.23 -12.77
N THR A 17 21.87 -6.95 -13.94
CA THR A 17 21.11 -6.40 -15.08
C THR A 17 20.09 -7.45 -15.52
N SER A 18 19.06 -7.64 -14.71
CA SER A 18 17.86 -8.37 -15.09
C SER A 18 17.08 -7.46 -16.02
N HIS A 19 16.91 -7.87 -17.27
CA HIS A 19 15.92 -7.28 -18.17
C HIS A 19 14.52 -7.60 -17.64
N ASP A 20 14.11 -6.95 -16.55
CA ASP A 20 12.77 -7.14 -16.00
C ASP A 20 11.77 -6.72 -17.09
N PRO A 21 10.96 -7.66 -17.60
CA PRO A 21 10.04 -7.40 -18.71
C PRO A 21 9.05 -6.28 -18.38
N ILE A 22 8.84 -5.95 -17.10
CA ILE A 22 8.00 -4.85 -16.68
C ILE A 22 8.52 -3.48 -17.10
N LEU A 23 9.85 -3.31 -17.24
CA LEU A 23 10.47 -2.03 -17.57
C LEU A 23 10.09 -1.55 -18.98
N ARG A 24 9.72 -2.49 -19.87
CA ARG A 24 9.16 -2.19 -21.20
C ARG A 24 7.85 -1.39 -21.11
N HIS A 25 7.13 -1.55 -20.00
CA HIS A 25 5.86 -0.91 -19.72
C HIS A 25 5.98 0.27 -18.75
N ILE A 26 7.20 0.76 -18.48
CA ILE A 26 7.43 1.80 -17.46
C ILE A 26 6.54 3.05 -17.64
N LYS A 27 6.22 3.40 -18.90
CA LYS A 27 5.34 4.54 -19.24
C LYS A 27 3.88 4.36 -18.80
N GLN A 28 3.44 3.14 -18.45
CA GLN A 28 2.07 2.86 -18.00
C GLN A 28 1.88 3.11 -16.50
N PHE A 29 2.96 3.19 -15.73
CA PHE A 29 2.92 3.54 -14.31
C PHE A 29 2.85 5.05 -14.10
N LEU A 30 2.29 5.49 -12.98
CA LEU A 30 2.33 6.89 -12.54
C LEU A 30 3.76 7.31 -12.15
N PRO A 31 4.10 8.61 -12.17
CA PRO A 31 5.46 9.08 -11.87
C PRO A 31 6.03 8.56 -10.54
N HIS A 32 5.24 8.57 -9.48
CA HIS A 32 5.68 8.09 -8.16
C HIS A 32 5.87 6.56 -8.13
N GLU A 33 5.05 5.81 -8.87
CA GLU A 33 5.17 4.35 -8.97
C GLU A 33 6.44 3.96 -9.74
N ARG A 34 6.77 4.69 -10.81
CA ARG A 34 8.04 4.51 -11.53
C ARG A 34 9.22 4.75 -10.62
N CYS A 35 9.17 5.81 -9.81
CA CYS A 35 10.23 6.11 -8.85
C CYS A 35 10.42 4.94 -7.87
N LEU A 36 9.32 4.44 -7.29
CA LEU A 36 9.34 3.31 -6.36
C LEU A 36 9.81 2.00 -7.01
N LEU A 37 9.46 1.76 -8.28
CA LEU A 37 9.94 0.60 -9.03
C LEU A 37 11.46 0.69 -9.28
N LEU A 38 11.93 1.86 -9.73
CA LEU A 38 13.35 2.09 -10.03
C LEU A 38 14.22 2.10 -8.78
N SER A 39 13.69 2.52 -7.62
CA SER A 39 14.40 2.45 -6.33
C SER A 39 14.38 1.06 -5.71
N GLY A 40 13.66 0.09 -6.29
CA GLY A 40 13.47 -1.26 -5.74
C GLY A 40 12.50 -1.33 -4.57
N SER A 41 11.84 -0.22 -4.21
CA SER A 41 10.80 -0.19 -3.17
C SER A 41 9.53 -0.93 -3.59
N LEU A 42 9.25 -0.98 -4.89
CA LEU A 42 8.26 -1.85 -5.50
C LEU A 42 8.96 -2.82 -6.46
N GLN A 43 8.50 -4.08 -6.47
CA GLN A 43 9.01 -5.13 -7.34
C GLN A 43 7.89 -5.67 -8.24
N SER A 44 8.27 -6.13 -9.42
CA SER A 44 7.36 -6.81 -10.34
C SER A 44 6.85 -8.12 -9.74
N SER A 45 5.53 -8.25 -9.62
CA SER A 45 4.83 -9.52 -9.35
C SER A 45 3.99 -9.97 -10.55
N THR A 46 4.36 -9.49 -11.74
CA THR A 46 3.62 -9.74 -12.97
C THR A 46 3.89 -11.15 -13.50
N HIS A 47 2.86 -11.99 -13.60
CA HIS A 47 2.97 -13.36 -14.15
C HIS A 47 3.17 -13.38 -15.67
N PRO A 48 3.72 -14.46 -16.25
CA PRO A 48 3.72 -14.68 -17.70
C PRO A 48 2.31 -14.56 -18.31
N ASN A 49 2.19 -14.04 -19.54
CA ASN A 49 0.92 -13.83 -20.26
C ASN A 49 -0.07 -12.84 -19.63
N TYR A 50 0.39 -11.99 -18.72
CA TYR A 50 -0.43 -11.00 -18.04
C TYR A 50 -1.26 -10.08 -18.97
N THR A 51 -2.46 -9.75 -18.49
CA THR A 51 -3.34 -8.68 -19.00
C THR A 51 -3.26 -7.41 -18.16
N SER A 52 -2.61 -7.48 -17.00
CA SER A 52 -2.34 -6.36 -16.09
C SER A 52 -0.92 -6.46 -15.54
N LEU A 53 -0.27 -5.32 -15.38
CA LEU A 53 1.00 -5.17 -14.70
C LEU A 53 0.74 -5.08 -13.20
N TRP A 54 1.54 -5.80 -12.43
CA TRP A 54 1.47 -5.86 -10.98
C TRP A 54 2.80 -5.50 -10.36
N LEU A 55 2.75 -4.55 -9.42
CA LEU A 55 3.85 -4.21 -8.53
C LEU A 55 3.45 -4.48 -7.09
N SER A 56 4.41 -4.92 -6.28
CA SER A 56 4.20 -5.19 -4.86
C SER A 56 5.43 -4.82 -4.02
N ALA A 57 5.20 -4.42 -2.78
CA ALA A 57 6.21 -4.32 -1.74
C ALA A 57 5.91 -5.33 -0.61
N PRO A 58 6.92 -5.82 0.13
CA PRO A 58 6.69 -6.59 1.35
C PRO A 58 5.89 -5.77 2.37
N LEU A 59 4.90 -6.37 3.01
CA LEU A 59 4.11 -5.74 4.08
C LEU A 59 4.93 -5.53 5.35
N SER A 60 4.49 -4.63 6.23
CA SER A 60 5.21 -4.33 7.46
C SER A 60 4.98 -5.51 8.39
N PRO A 61 6.03 -6.28 8.76
CA PRO A 61 5.83 -7.42 9.63
C PRO A 61 5.36 -6.91 10.99
N GLN A 62 4.35 -7.56 11.57
CA GLN A 62 3.79 -7.16 12.86
C GLN A 62 4.85 -7.09 13.96
N SER A 63 5.89 -7.93 13.88
CA SER A 63 7.04 -7.93 14.79
C SER A 63 7.92 -6.67 14.73
N SER A 64 7.82 -5.88 13.65
CA SER A 64 8.55 -4.62 13.49
C SER A 64 7.79 -3.40 14.01
N LEU A 65 6.51 -3.56 14.34
CA LEU A 65 5.68 -2.47 14.87
C LEU A 65 5.86 -2.39 16.38
N SER A 66 5.83 -1.17 16.94
CA SER A 66 5.71 -1.02 18.38
C SER A 66 4.36 -1.56 18.86
N THR A 67 4.27 -1.91 20.15
CA THR A 67 3.00 -2.32 20.78
C THR A 67 1.91 -1.25 20.72
N THR A 68 2.31 0.01 20.46
CA THR A 68 1.43 1.17 20.31
C THR A 68 1.07 1.47 18.86
N GLN A 69 1.54 0.67 17.91
CA GLN A 69 1.30 0.85 16.48
C GLN A 69 0.53 -0.32 15.88
N THR A 70 -0.23 0.00 14.84
CA THR A 70 -0.95 -0.98 14.02
C THR A 70 -0.86 -0.60 12.55
N THR A 71 -1.19 -1.54 11.68
CA THR A 71 -1.33 -1.31 10.24
C THR A 71 -2.78 -1.21 9.85
N VAL A 72 -3.07 -0.25 8.97
CA VAL A 72 -4.35 -0.18 8.26
C VAL A 72 -4.11 -0.04 6.78
N TYR A 73 -5.03 -0.53 5.97
CA TYR A 73 -4.92 -0.60 4.52
C TYR A 73 -6.06 0.14 3.86
N ARG A 74 -5.78 0.68 2.68
CA ARG A 74 -6.79 1.37 1.88
C ARG A 74 -6.58 1.11 0.38
N PRO A 75 -7.62 0.65 -0.34
CA PRO A 75 -7.61 0.67 -1.79
C PRO A 75 -7.87 2.10 -2.28
N MET A 76 -7.09 2.57 -3.25
CA MET A 76 -7.14 3.92 -3.80
C MET A 76 -7.17 3.90 -5.33
N GLY A 77 -7.92 4.85 -5.89
CA GLY A 77 -7.83 5.20 -7.30
C GLY A 77 -6.71 6.22 -7.57
N ASP A 78 -6.42 6.48 -8.84
CA ASP A 78 -5.27 7.29 -9.27
C ASP A 78 -5.28 8.72 -8.75
N LEU A 79 -6.44 9.38 -8.74
CA LEU A 79 -6.56 10.75 -8.24
C LEU A 79 -6.31 10.82 -6.73
N GLU A 80 -6.75 9.80 -6.01
CA GLU A 80 -6.61 9.75 -4.56
C GLU A 80 -5.15 9.52 -4.15
N ILE A 81 -4.46 8.57 -4.78
CA ILE A 81 -3.04 8.35 -4.47
C ILE A 81 -2.18 9.54 -4.90
N GLN A 82 -2.50 10.20 -6.02
CA GLN A 82 -1.79 11.42 -6.41
C GLN A 82 -1.99 12.54 -5.38
N TYR A 83 -3.19 12.67 -4.82
CA TYR A 83 -3.45 13.63 -3.75
C TYR A 83 -2.65 13.28 -2.48
N LEU A 84 -2.64 12.01 -2.06
CA LEU A 84 -1.86 11.55 -0.91
C LEU A 84 -0.36 11.83 -1.10
N VAL A 85 0.20 11.47 -2.25
CA VAL A 85 1.62 11.72 -2.57
C VAL A 85 1.95 13.21 -2.52
N LYS A 86 1.05 14.07 -3.01
CA LYS A 86 1.28 15.52 -3.11
C LYS A 86 1.08 16.26 -1.79
N HIS A 87 0.10 15.85 -0.99
CA HIS A 87 -0.39 16.62 0.16
C HIS A 87 -0.16 15.92 1.50
N ASN A 88 0.35 14.68 1.48
CA ASN A 88 0.47 13.81 2.65
C ASN A 88 -0.84 13.68 3.43
N GLN A 89 -1.98 13.68 2.72
CA GLN A 89 -3.33 13.70 3.30
C GLN A 89 -4.28 12.93 2.39
N LEU A 90 -5.37 12.41 2.95
CA LEU A 90 -6.49 11.86 2.18
C LEU A 90 -7.43 13.00 1.71
N PRO A 91 -7.91 13.00 0.46
CA PRO A 91 -8.82 14.02 -0.03
C PRO A 91 -10.19 13.89 0.66
N SER A 92 -10.95 14.98 0.83
CA SER A 92 -12.31 14.95 1.41
C SER A 92 -13.42 14.66 0.39
N THR A 93 -13.05 14.25 -0.83
CA THR A 93 -13.95 14.18 -1.98
C THR A 93 -14.82 12.94 -2.02
N GLN A 94 -14.51 11.90 -1.25
CA GLN A 94 -15.27 10.64 -1.28
C GLN A 94 -16.18 10.54 -0.04
N PRO A 95 -17.50 10.33 -0.21
CA PRO A 95 -18.42 10.26 0.92
C PRO A 95 -18.26 8.99 1.76
N TYR A 96 -17.82 7.88 1.15
CA TYR A 96 -17.65 6.56 1.75
C TYR A 96 -16.19 6.11 1.71
N GLN A 97 -15.37 6.78 2.50
CA GLN A 97 -13.97 6.41 2.68
C GLN A 97 -13.86 5.44 3.84
N ALA A 98 -13.09 4.37 3.70
CA ALA A 98 -12.72 3.50 4.80
C ALA A 98 -11.22 3.17 4.83
N ILE A 99 -10.73 2.86 6.02
CA ILE A 99 -9.45 2.19 6.25
C ILE A 99 -9.75 0.86 6.94
N ILE A 100 -8.94 -0.16 6.66
CA ILE A 100 -9.19 -1.51 7.12
C ILE A 100 -8.00 -2.02 7.91
N GLU A 101 -8.21 -2.41 9.15
CA GLU A 101 -7.15 -2.78 10.08
C GLU A 101 -6.61 -4.19 9.85
N GLY A 102 -5.31 -4.35 10.11
CA GLY A 102 -4.64 -5.63 10.24
C GLY A 102 -4.33 -6.30 8.90
N PRO A 103 -3.63 -7.46 8.93
CA PRO A 103 -3.29 -8.22 7.73
C PRO A 103 -4.50 -8.54 6.84
N GLU A 104 -5.66 -8.80 7.45
CA GLU A 104 -6.93 -9.04 6.76
C GLU A 104 -7.37 -7.80 5.96
N GLY A 105 -6.98 -6.60 6.39
CA GLY A 105 -7.23 -5.35 5.68
C GLY A 105 -6.49 -5.26 4.34
N PHE A 106 -5.29 -5.85 4.24
CA PHE A 106 -4.60 -5.96 2.96
C PHE A 106 -5.37 -6.86 2.00
N GLU A 107 -5.78 -8.05 2.45
CA GLU A 107 -6.54 -8.99 1.63
C GLU A 107 -7.89 -8.41 1.21
N TYR A 108 -8.57 -7.73 2.12
CA TYR A 108 -9.81 -7.01 1.83
C TYR A 108 -9.59 -5.92 0.76
N SER A 109 -8.56 -5.10 0.92
CA SER A 109 -8.23 -4.02 -0.03
C SER A 109 -7.86 -4.59 -1.41
N ASN A 110 -7.15 -5.71 -1.44
CA ASN A 110 -6.74 -6.38 -2.68
C ASN A 110 -7.93 -6.85 -3.52
N LYS A 111 -9.07 -7.20 -2.90
CA LYS A 111 -10.31 -7.59 -3.61
C LYS A 111 -10.80 -6.53 -4.60
N TYR A 112 -10.55 -5.26 -4.34
CA TYR A 112 -10.90 -4.18 -5.28
C TYR A 112 -10.03 -4.22 -6.54
N LEU A 113 -8.72 -4.47 -6.39
CA LEU A 113 -7.79 -4.52 -7.51
C LEU A 113 -8.03 -5.75 -8.40
N VAL A 114 -8.37 -6.90 -7.80
CA VAL A 114 -8.66 -8.13 -8.56
C VAL A 114 -10.10 -8.22 -9.07
N GLY A 115 -10.97 -7.26 -8.71
CA GLY A 115 -12.33 -7.13 -9.24
C GLY A 115 -13.41 -7.93 -8.49
N HIS A 116 -13.11 -8.49 -7.32
CA HIS A 116 -14.09 -9.13 -6.44
C HIS A 116 -14.95 -8.09 -5.67
N LYS A 117 -14.42 -6.88 -5.46
CA LYS A 117 -15.19 -5.72 -4.99
C LYS A 117 -15.13 -4.60 -6.02
N ARG A 118 -16.19 -3.79 -6.08
CA ARG A 118 -16.33 -2.67 -7.01
C ARG A 118 -16.69 -1.39 -6.26
N THR A 119 -16.18 -0.27 -6.77
CA THR A 119 -16.50 1.08 -6.33
C THR A 119 -16.22 2.04 -7.49
N ASP A 120 -16.84 3.21 -7.47
CA ASP A 120 -16.79 4.17 -8.59
C ASP A 120 -15.40 4.78 -8.79
N THR A 121 -14.53 4.72 -7.78
CA THR A 121 -13.16 5.26 -7.83
C THR A 121 -12.17 4.36 -8.57
N SER A 122 -12.60 3.18 -9.05
CA SER A 122 -11.79 2.21 -9.78
C SER A 122 -10.39 1.98 -9.16
N PRO A 123 -10.29 1.43 -7.93
CA PRO A 123 -9.03 1.33 -7.22
C PRO A 123 -8.01 0.47 -7.97
N SER A 124 -6.79 1.00 -8.08
CA SER A 124 -5.65 0.37 -8.73
C SER A 124 -4.45 0.22 -7.80
N THR A 125 -4.52 0.82 -6.61
CA THR A 125 -3.40 0.90 -5.67
C THR A 125 -3.87 0.50 -4.28
N VAL A 126 -3.06 -0.24 -3.53
CA VAL A 126 -3.26 -0.46 -2.09
C VAL A 126 -2.14 0.27 -1.35
N VAL A 127 -2.55 1.05 -0.36
CA VAL A 127 -1.67 1.78 0.54
C VAL A 127 -1.75 1.16 1.92
N GLU A 128 -0.59 0.91 2.52
CA GLU A 128 -0.43 0.56 3.93
C GLU A 128 -0.13 1.83 4.71
N PHE A 129 -0.79 1.99 5.84
CA PHE A 129 -0.55 3.03 6.83
C PHE A 129 -0.09 2.37 8.12
N VAL A 130 0.94 2.93 8.74
CA VAL A 130 1.35 2.60 10.12
C VAL A 130 0.97 3.78 10.99
N CYS A 131 0.12 3.53 11.99
CA CYS A 131 -0.49 4.55 12.83
C CYS A 131 -0.63 4.06 14.27
N SER A 132 -0.96 4.96 15.19
CA SER A 132 -1.15 4.59 16.59
C SER A 132 -2.42 3.75 16.80
N VAL A 133 -2.34 2.79 17.72
CA VAL A 133 -3.51 2.00 18.15
C VAL A 133 -4.60 2.91 18.70
N ASP A 134 -4.24 3.94 19.46
CA ASP A 134 -5.19 4.89 20.04
C ASP A 134 -6.01 5.65 18.98
N LEU A 135 -5.38 6.03 17.87
CA LEU A 135 -6.08 6.63 16.72
C LEU A 135 -7.11 5.65 16.16
N ILE A 136 -6.71 4.41 15.93
CA ILE A 136 -7.58 3.39 15.33
C ILE A 136 -8.73 3.02 16.28
N GLU A 137 -8.48 2.85 17.56
CA GLU A 137 -9.53 2.64 18.57
C GLU A 137 -10.48 3.85 18.65
N GLY A 138 -9.97 5.06 18.53
CA GLY A 138 -10.77 6.28 18.41
C GLY A 138 -11.70 6.26 17.19
N LEU A 139 -11.22 5.76 16.05
CA LEU A 139 -12.01 5.63 14.82
C LEU A 139 -13.04 4.50 14.91
N LYS A 140 -12.68 3.36 15.50
CA LYS A 140 -13.61 2.23 15.76
C LYS A 140 -14.81 2.66 16.58
N ARG A 141 -14.58 3.48 17.62
CA ARG A 141 -15.67 4.04 18.45
C ARG A 141 -16.64 4.92 17.67
N ARG A 142 -16.20 5.56 16.57
CA ARG A 142 -17.06 6.35 15.69
C ARG A 142 -17.86 5.47 14.73
N GLN A 143 -17.17 4.54 14.10
CA GLN A 143 -17.79 3.53 13.24
C GLN A 143 -16.83 2.36 13.04
N LEU A 144 -17.33 1.16 13.34
CA LEU A 144 -16.70 -0.10 12.99
C LEU A 144 -17.69 -0.96 12.22
N LYS A 145 -17.22 -1.58 11.14
CA LYS A 145 -17.95 -2.62 10.41
C LYS A 145 -17.04 -3.82 10.22
N VAL A 146 -17.59 -5.01 10.43
CA VAL A 146 -16.91 -6.26 10.10
C VAL A 146 -17.33 -6.63 8.68
N GLU A 147 -16.37 -6.69 7.75
CA GLU A 147 -16.62 -6.98 6.34
C GLU A 147 -15.63 -8.03 5.84
N ASP A 148 -16.16 -9.17 5.39
CA ASP A 148 -15.37 -10.32 4.91
C ASP A 148 -14.20 -10.72 5.83
N GLY A 149 -14.42 -10.71 7.15
CA GLY A 149 -13.39 -11.04 8.14
C GLY A 149 -12.42 -9.91 8.48
N ALA A 150 -12.59 -8.71 7.91
CA ALA A 150 -11.74 -7.55 8.20
C ALA A 150 -12.49 -6.45 8.96
N LEU A 151 -11.75 -5.67 9.77
CA LEU A 151 -12.29 -4.55 10.55
C LEU A 151 -12.15 -3.25 9.76
N SER A 152 -13.29 -2.70 9.33
CA SER A 152 -13.39 -1.53 8.46
C SER A 152 -13.89 -0.32 9.25
N MET A 153 -13.14 0.78 9.22
CA MET A 153 -13.51 2.05 9.86
C MET A 153 -13.79 3.11 8.80
N GLY A 154 -14.94 3.78 8.92
CA GLY A 154 -15.32 4.87 8.05
C GLY A 154 -14.59 6.18 8.38
N LEU A 155 -14.07 6.85 7.34
CA LEU A 155 -13.49 8.19 7.42
C LEU A 155 -14.40 9.27 6.83
N GLY A 156 -15.19 8.95 5.80
CA GLY A 156 -15.94 9.92 5.01
C GLY A 156 -17.09 10.60 5.75
N CYS A 157 -17.64 11.66 5.17
CA CYS A 157 -18.75 12.41 5.79
C CYS A 157 -20.03 11.59 5.98
N LYS A 158 -20.22 10.53 5.15
CA LYS A 158 -21.33 9.56 5.27
C LYS A 158 -20.93 8.27 6.01
N ALA A 159 -19.69 8.16 6.48
CA ALA A 159 -19.15 6.97 7.15
C ALA A 159 -18.11 7.36 8.21
N GLY A 160 -18.48 7.34 9.48
CA GLY A 160 -17.57 7.49 10.62
C GLY A 160 -17.03 8.89 10.87
N LYS A 161 -16.97 9.77 9.85
CA LYS A 161 -16.51 11.17 9.98
C LYS A 161 -15.14 11.28 10.65
N GLY A 162 -14.25 10.32 10.34
CA GLY A 162 -12.91 10.19 10.91
C GLY A 162 -11.80 10.89 10.13
N LEU A 163 -12.11 11.38 8.91
CA LEU A 163 -11.10 11.91 7.98
C LEU A 163 -10.22 13.00 8.57
N GLU A 164 -10.80 13.97 9.29
CA GLU A 164 -10.05 15.09 9.85
C GLU A 164 -9.01 14.64 10.88
N VAL A 165 -9.40 13.73 11.77
CA VAL A 165 -8.53 13.16 12.80
C VAL A 165 -7.41 12.33 12.16
N PHE A 166 -7.74 11.53 11.15
CA PHE A 166 -6.74 10.73 10.44
C PHE A 166 -5.75 11.61 9.64
N ASN A 167 -6.25 12.65 8.98
CA ASN A 167 -5.41 13.61 8.27
C ASN A 167 -4.53 14.44 9.22
N GLU A 168 -4.98 14.75 10.43
CA GLU A 168 -4.13 15.38 11.43
C GLU A 168 -2.95 14.47 11.80
N SER A 169 -3.21 13.19 12.05
CA SER A 169 -2.16 12.21 12.33
C SER A 169 -1.14 12.06 11.17
N LEU A 170 -1.61 12.15 9.92
CA LEU A 170 -0.71 12.20 8.76
C LEU A 170 0.12 13.50 8.72
N ARG A 171 -0.49 14.65 9.01
CA ARG A 171 0.19 15.96 9.00
C ARG A 171 1.27 16.07 10.07
N CYS A 172 1.01 15.58 11.28
CA CYS A 172 1.97 15.62 12.38
C CYS A 172 3.03 14.49 12.30
N GLY A 173 2.88 13.54 11.36
CA GLY A 173 3.84 12.46 11.11
C GLY A 173 3.68 11.24 12.02
N GLU A 174 2.66 11.20 12.88
CA GLU A 174 2.31 10.03 13.68
C GLU A 174 1.86 8.85 12.80
N THR A 175 1.14 9.15 11.72
CA THR A 175 0.79 8.17 10.69
C THR A 175 1.77 8.29 9.53
N ARG A 176 2.39 7.16 9.18
CA ARG A 176 3.24 7.01 7.98
C ARG A 176 2.54 6.11 6.99
N TRP A 177 2.87 6.22 5.71
CA TRP A 177 2.26 5.38 4.68
C TRP A 177 3.26 4.97 3.61
N ARG A 178 2.92 3.90 2.90
CA ARG A 178 3.62 3.46 1.70
C ARG A 178 2.69 2.69 0.76
N ILE A 179 3.00 2.74 -0.52
CA ILE A 179 2.32 1.93 -1.53
C ILE A 179 2.83 0.50 -1.42
N VAL A 180 1.91 -0.45 -1.26
CA VAL A 180 2.25 -1.88 -1.11
C VAL A 180 1.78 -2.73 -2.29
N LYS A 181 0.83 -2.24 -3.09
CA LYS A 181 0.38 -2.93 -4.30
C LYS A 181 -0.09 -1.96 -5.37
N VAL A 182 0.24 -2.22 -6.63
CA VAL A 182 -0.23 -1.45 -7.79
C VAL A 182 -0.67 -2.41 -8.89
N LYS A 183 -1.77 -2.08 -9.56
CA LYS A 183 -2.26 -2.72 -10.77
C LYS A 183 -2.35 -1.69 -11.89
N ARG A 184 -1.73 -1.96 -13.05
CA ARG A 184 -1.91 -1.16 -14.27
C ARG A 184 -2.41 -2.04 -15.41
N ARG A 185 -3.27 -1.52 -16.28
CA ARG A 185 -3.73 -2.24 -17.46
C ARG A 185 -2.64 -2.21 -18.53
N VAL A 186 -2.40 -3.34 -19.19
CA VAL A 186 -1.52 -3.39 -20.36
C VAL A 186 -2.20 -2.70 -21.55
N LEU A 187 -1.63 -1.59 -22.01
CA LEU A 187 -2.04 -0.97 -23.28
C LEU A 187 -1.55 -1.81 -24.46
N GLY A 188 -2.42 -2.08 -25.45
CA GLY A 188 -2.06 -2.70 -26.73
C GLY A 188 -2.33 -4.19 -26.89
N LYS A 189 -2.79 -4.91 -25.86
CA LYS A 189 -3.40 -6.24 -26.03
C LYS A 189 -4.92 -6.06 -26.22
N LYS A 190 -5.40 -6.32 -27.44
CA LYS A 190 -6.84 -6.46 -27.74
C LYS A 190 -7.31 -7.83 -27.29
#